data_AF-A0A4R4QYL7-F1
#
_entry.id   AF-A0A4R4QYL7-F1
#
_cell.length_a   1.000
_cell.length_b   1.000
_cell.length_c   1.000
_cell.angle_alpha   90.00
_cell.angle_beta   90.00
_cell.angle_gamma   90.00
#
_symmetry.space_group_name_H-M   'P 1'
#
loop_
_entity.id
_entity.type
_entity.pdbx_description
1 polymer ?
#
loop_
_entity_poly.entity_id
_entity_poly.type
_entity_poly.pdbx_seq_one_letter_code
_entity_poly.pdbx_strand_id
1 'polypeptide(L)'
;MNNIPTRLALEVVRDGGGRWDTRTIDLELGRRGAQIETGIIADLRRLADQNLIQADDSEPKGTGPRWSLTDMGAAWLAGHFSDTE
;
A
#
# COMPACT_ATOMS: atom_id res chain seq x y z
N MET A 1 -11.27 9.66 7.43
CA MET A 1 -10.27 8.59 7.25
C MET A 1 -10.79 7.73 6.15
N ASN A 2 -10.05 7.56 5.04
CA ASN A 2 -10.38 6.46 4.15
C ASN A 2 -10.13 5.17 4.90
N ASN A 3 -10.79 4.11 4.47
CA ASN A 3 -10.53 2.78 4.98
C ASN A 3 -10.15 1.93 3.78
N ILE A 4 -8.99 2.22 3.17
CA ILE A 4 -8.53 1.40 2.05
C ILE A 4 -8.35 -0.03 2.56
N PRO A 5 -8.92 -1.04 1.88
CA PRO A 5 -8.76 -2.42 2.33
C PRO A 5 -7.28 -2.78 2.37
N THR A 6 -6.77 -3.16 3.56
CA THR A 6 -5.34 -3.47 3.76
C THR A 6 -4.82 -4.44 2.72
N ARG A 7 -5.57 -5.53 2.47
CA ARG A 7 -5.18 -6.53 1.47
C ARG A 7 -4.99 -5.92 0.09
N LEU A 8 -5.95 -5.12 -0.37
CA LEU A 8 -5.90 -4.49 -1.68
C LEU A 8 -4.72 -3.52 -1.78
N ALA A 9 -4.46 -2.73 -0.75
CA ALA A 9 -3.30 -1.83 -0.69
C ALA A 9 -1.97 -2.60 -0.82
N LEU A 10 -1.82 -3.71 -0.09
CA LEU A 10 -0.61 -4.54 -0.16
C LEU A 10 -0.45 -5.21 -1.53
N GLU A 11 -1.53 -5.69 -2.14
CA GLU A 11 -1.50 -6.25 -3.50
C GLU A 11 -1.06 -5.20 -4.52
N VAL A 12 -1.59 -3.98 -4.44
CA VAL A 12 -1.19 -2.85 -5.31
C VAL A 12 0.29 -2.50 -5.12
N VAL A 13 0.74 -2.37 -3.86
CA VAL A 13 2.15 -2.07 -3.56
C VAL A 13 3.09 -3.19 -4.06
N ARG A 14 2.70 -4.46 -3.89
CA ARG A 14 3.42 -5.62 -4.40
C ARG A 14 3.58 -5.53 -5.92
N ASP A 15 2.50 -5.26 -6.63
CA ASP A 15 2.48 -5.19 -8.09
C ASP A 15 3.34 -4.01 -8.60
N GLY A 16 3.45 -2.93 -7.82
CA GLY A 16 4.35 -1.80 -8.09
C GLY A 16 5.83 -2.06 -7.81
N GLY A 17 6.16 -3.08 -7.01
CA GLY A 17 7.53 -3.53 -6.75
C GLY A 17 8.47 -2.43 -6.26
N GLY A 18 8.02 -1.54 -5.38
CA GLY A 18 8.83 -0.45 -4.83
C GLY A 18 8.94 0.80 -5.71
N ARG A 19 8.35 0.79 -6.92
CA ARG A 19 8.50 1.90 -7.89
C ARG A 19 7.36 2.90 -7.82
N TRP A 20 6.24 2.54 -7.20
CA TRP A 20 5.04 3.35 -7.22
C TRP A 20 5.05 4.36 -6.09
N ASP A 21 4.78 5.60 -6.46
CA ASP A 21 4.50 6.67 -5.50
C ASP A 21 3.05 6.60 -5.03
N THR A 22 2.75 7.41 -4.02
CA THR A 22 1.40 7.53 -3.43
C THR A 22 0.32 7.77 -4.49
N ARG A 23 0.58 8.62 -5.49
CA ARG A 23 -0.43 8.96 -6.51
C ARG A 23 -0.69 7.78 -7.45
N THR A 24 0.34 7.05 -7.82
CA THR A 24 0.22 5.87 -8.69
C THR A 24 -0.58 4.78 -7.97
N ILE A 25 -0.35 4.58 -6.68
CA ILE A 25 -1.11 3.64 -5.84
C ILE A 25 -2.57 4.07 -5.72
N ASP A 26 -2.82 5.36 -5.49
CA ASP A 26 -4.18 5.93 -5.38
C ASP A 26 -5.02 5.65 -6.63
N LEU A 27 -4.45 5.95 -7.81
CA LEU A 27 -5.09 5.68 -9.09
C LEU A 27 -5.36 4.19 -9.31
N GLU A 28 -4.41 3.33 -8.97
CA GLU A 28 -4.57 1.88 -9.14
C GLU A 28 -5.60 1.29 -8.18
N LEU A 29 -5.64 1.77 -6.93
CA LEU A 29 -6.68 1.40 -5.97
C LEU A 29 -8.07 1.80 -6.48
N GLY A 30 -8.22 3.03 -6.97
CA GLY A 30 -9.46 3.49 -7.60
C GLY A 30 -9.85 2.63 -8.81
N ARG A 31 -8.87 2.26 -9.67
CA ARG A 31 -9.09 1.36 -10.81
C ARG A 31 -9.56 -0.03 -10.39
N ARG A 32 -9.12 -0.51 -9.23
CA ARG A 32 -9.55 -1.79 -8.63
C ARG A 32 -10.85 -1.67 -7.81
N GLY A 33 -11.50 -0.50 -7.81
CA GLY A 33 -12.80 -0.27 -7.18
C GLY A 33 -12.74 0.16 -5.72
N ALA A 34 -11.56 0.55 -5.20
CA ALA A 34 -11.48 1.15 -3.87
C ALA A 34 -12.22 2.50 -3.86
N GLN A 35 -13.11 2.69 -2.88
CA GLN A 35 -13.75 3.98 -2.65
C GLN A 35 -12.80 4.86 -1.83
N ILE A 36 -12.24 5.87 -2.47
CA ILE A 36 -11.25 6.80 -1.88
C ILE A 36 -11.83 8.20 -1.97
N GLU A 37 -12.23 8.76 -0.83
CA GLU A 37 -12.84 10.09 -0.76
C GLU A 37 -11.80 11.19 -0.52
N THR A 38 -10.69 10.83 0.11
CA THR A 38 -9.55 11.72 0.41
C THR A 38 -8.25 11.01 0.04
N GLY A 39 -7.16 11.72 -0.24
CA GLY A 39 -5.89 11.06 -0.62
C GLY A 39 -5.43 9.99 0.40
N ILE A 40 -4.70 8.98 -0.07
CA ILE A 40 -4.38 7.75 0.69
C ILE A 40 -3.10 7.79 1.54
N ILE A 41 -2.41 8.93 1.61
CA ILE A 41 -1.07 9.01 2.23
C ILE A 41 -1.07 8.57 3.70
N ALA A 42 -2.11 8.93 4.46
CA ALA A 42 -2.24 8.57 5.87
C ALA A 42 -2.45 7.06 6.04
N ASP A 43 -3.21 6.44 5.14
CA ASP A 43 -3.41 4.99 5.14
C ASP A 43 -2.12 4.25 4.85
N LEU A 44 -1.34 4.69 3.86
CA LEU A 44 -0.04 4.09 3.55
C LEU A 44 0.96 4.26 4.70
N ARG A 45 1.01 5.43 5.35
CA ARG A 45 1.84 5.62 6.56
C ARG A 45 1.41 4.69 7.68
N ARG A 46 0.12 4.50 7.93
CA ARG A 46 -0.38 3.52 8.91
C ARG A 46 0.08 2.09 8.59
N LEU A 47 0.05 1.68 7.32
CA LEU A 47 0.55 0.37 6.91
C LEU A 47 2.07 0.24 7.09
N ALA A 48 2.81 1.35 6.93
CA ALA A 48 4.24 1.38 7.20
C ALA A 48 4.56 1.36 8.70
N ASP A 49 3.77 2.03 9.54
CA ASP A 49 3.88 1.93 11.00
C ASP A 49 3.61 0.51 11.50
N GLN A 50 2.77 -0.23 10.76
CA GLN A 50 2.53 -1.66 10.95
C GLN A 50 3.61 -2.54 10.31
N ASN A 51 4.67 -1.98 9.72
CA ASN A 51 5.75 -2.67 9.02
C ASN A 51 5.29 -3.61 7.88
N LEU A 52 4.10 -3.38 7.31
CA LEU A 52 3.59 -4.15 6.16
C LEU A 52 4.12 -3.62 4.82
N ILE A 53 4.37 -2.32 4.76
CA ILE A 53 5.05 -1.66 3.65
C ILE A 53 6.15 -0.76 4.21
N GLN A 54 7.04 -0.30 3.35
CA GLN A 54 8.04 0.70 3.72
C GLN A 54 7.97 1.87 2.74
N ALA A 55 8.21 3.07 3.28
CA ALA A 55 8.35 4.29 2.49
C ALA A 55 9.83 4.54 2.21
N ASP A 56 10.15 4.77 0.95
CA ASP A 56 11.41 5.38 0.54
C ASP A 56 11.16 6.87 0.27
N ASP A 57 11.61 7.69 1.22
CA ASP A 57 11.52 9.15 1.20
C ASP A 57 12.76 9.81 0.57
N SER A 58 13.70 9.04 0.01
CA SER A 58 14.95 9.56 -0.58
C SER A 58 14.78 10.23 -1.96
N GLU A 59 13.61 10.07 -2.57
CA GLU A 59 13.27 10.60 -3.88
C GLU A 59 13.23 12.15 -3.91
N PRO A 60 13.38 12.76 -5.11
CA PRO A 60 13.36 14.21 -5.26
C PRO A 60 12.12 14.86 -4.64
N LYS A 61 12.30 15.98 -3.93
CA LYS A 61 11.18 16.74 -3.34
C LYS A 61 10.09 17.00 -4.39
N GLY A 62 8.87 16.55 -4.11
CA GLY A 62 7.69 16.76 -4.95
C GLY A 62 7.17 15.51 -5.66
N THR A 63 7.91 14.40 -5.69
CA THR A 63 7.41 13.11 -6.22
C THR A 63 6.69 12.28 -5.15
N GLY A 64 6.96 12.55 -3.87
CA GLY A 64 6.42 11.81 -2.73
C GLY A 64 7.13 10.49 -2.48
N PRO A 65 6.81 9.79 -1.37
CA PRO A 65 7.43 8.52 -1.04
C PRO A 65 7.12 7.45 -2.08
N ARG A 66 8.11 6.59 -2.33
CA ARG A 66 7.92 5.32 -3.04
C ARG A 66 7.59 4.24 -2.02
N TRP A 67 6.72 3.32 -2.38
CA TRP A 67 6.25 2.29 -1.46
C TRP A 67 6.63 0.91 -1.95
N SER A 68 7.26 0.14 -1.08
CA SER A 68 7.56 -1.28 -1.32
C SER A 68 6.96 -2.16 -0.23
N LEU A 69 6.67 -3.40 -0.61
CA LEU A 69 6.20 -4.42 0.32
C LEU A 69 7.39 -4.88 1.16
N THR A 70 7.20 -5.04 2.47
CA THR A 70 8.19 -5.69 3.34
C THR A 70 8.02 -7.20 3.29
N ASP A 71 9.00 -7.95 3.83
CA ASP A 71 8.86 -9.40 4.02
C ASP A 71 7.65 -9.74 4.89
N MET A 72 7.35 -8.90 5.90
CA MET A 72 6.19 -9.09 6.77
C MET A 72 4.87 -8.83 6.03
N GLY A 73 4.81 -7.80 5.18
CA GLY A 73 3.65 -7.56 4.31
C GLY A 73 3.42 -8.68 3.29
N ALA A 74 4.50 -9.23 2.75
CA ALA A 74 4.45 -10.40 1.87
C ALA A 74 3.93 -11.64 2.59
N ALA A 75 4.44 -11.90 3.80
CA ALA A 75 3.96 -12.99 4.65
C ALA A 75 2.49 -12.79 5.06
N TRP A 76 2.07 -11.56 5.37
CA TRP A 76 0.69 -11.24 5.69
C TRP A 76 -0.25 -11.55 4.52
N LEU A 77 0.13 -11.17 3.29
CA LEU A 77 -0.63 -11.49 2.08
C LEU A 77 -0.73 -13.00 1.83
N ALA A 78 0.35 -13.74 2.09
CA ALA A 78 0.42 -15.19 1.93
C ALA A 78 -0.33 -15.95 3.04
N GLY A 79 -0.36 -15.43 4.26
CA GLY A 79 -0.95 -16.08 5.44
C GLY A 79 -2.47 -15.97 5.54
N HIS A 80 -3.12 -15.07 4.79
CA HIS A 80 -4.58 -14.93 4.75
C HIS A 80 -5.30 -16.01 3.90
N PHE A 81 -4.75 -17.24 3.84
CA PHE A 81 -5.38 -18.40 3.20
C PHE A 81 -5.88 -19.46 4.20
N SER A 82 -5.96 -19.15 5.51
CA SER A 82 -6.26 -20.14 6.54
C SER A 82 -7.44 -19.80 7.47
N ASP A 83 -8.44 -19.05 7.01
CA ASP A 83 -9.75 -18.96 7.71
C ASP A 83 -10.84 -19.75 6.97
N THR A 84 -10.50 -20.96 6.53
CA THR A 84 -11.49 -21.99 6.15
C THR A 84 -11.02 -23.34 6.66
N GLU A 85 -11.15 -23.55 7.98
CA GLU A 85 -11.44 -24.85 8.60
C GLU A 85 -12.44 -24.67 9.74
#